data_AF-A0A6G2DWG8-F1
#
_entry.id   AF-A0A6G2DWG8-F1
#
_cell.length_a   1.000
_cell.length_b   1.000
_cell.length_c   1.000
_cell.angle_alpha   90.00
_cell.angle_beta   90.00
_cell.angle_gamma   90.00
#
_symmetry.space_group_name_H-M   'P 1'
#
loop_
_entity.id
_entity.type
_entity.pdbx_description
1 polymer ?
#
loop_
_entity_poly.entity_id
_entity_poly.type
_entity_poly.pdbx_seq_one_letter_code
_entity_poly.pdbx_strand_id
1 'polypeptide(L)'
;VELPVQVTISSGFPKGDKLEFITQKVTELGASQIWAFPADWSVAKWDGKKLGKKVEKLEKIALGAAEQSKRNVVPSIHLFENKADFLAQLDQFDRILVAYEEAAKEGEAAALIKAVTGLEKGAKLLFIFGPEGGLSPA
;
A
#
# COMPACT_ATOMS: atom_id res chain seq x y z
N VAL A 1 15.14 13.47 -6.51
CA VAL A 1 13.85 14.16 -6.84
C VAL A 1 12.76 13.20 -6.41
N GLU A 2 11.76 13.68 -5.68
CA GLU A 2 10.65 12.85 -5.18
C GLU A 2 9.37 13.12 -5.97
N LEU A 3 8.38 12.22 -5.85
CA LEU A 3 7.06 12.47 -6.42
C LEU A 3 6.45 13.76 -5.84
N PRO A 4 5.72 14.54 -6.64
CA PRO A 4 5.08 15.77 -6.17
C PRO A 4 3.85 15.49 -5.29
N VAL A 5 3.44 14.24 -5.13
CA VAL A 5 2.29 13.76 -4.36
C VAL A 5 2.73 12.67 -3.39
N GLN A 6 1.94 12.43 -2.34
CA GLN A 6 2.19 11.41 -1.33
C GLN A 6 1.42 10.14 -1.67
N VAL A 7 2.11 9.12 -2.17
CA VAL A 7 1.50 7.84 -2.57
C VAL A 7 1.67 6.81 -1.45
N THR A 8 0.56 6.33 -0.92
CA THR A 8 0.51 5.20 0.02
C THR A 8 0.06 3.95 -0.72
N ILE A 9 0.83 2.88 -0.61
CA ILE A 9 0.46 1.56 -1.14
C ILE A 9 0.02 0.69 0.02
N SER A 10 -1.22 0.20 -0.02
CA SER A 10 -1.76 -0.73 0.96
C SER A 10 -2.03 -2.10 0.35
N SER A 11 -1.66 -3.16 1.07
CA SER A 11 -1.87 -4.54 0.65
C SER A 11 -2.53 -5.34 1.76
N GLY A 12 -3.63 -6.02 1.45
CA GLY A 12 -4.17 -7.05 2.33
C GLY A 12 -3.10 -8.13 2.56
N PHE A 13 -2.92 -8.59 3.80
CA PHE A 13 -1.80 -9.46 4.19
C PHE A 13 -1.52 -10.57 3.16
N PRO A 14 -0.41 -10.47 2.41
CA PRO A 14 -0.10 -11.43 1.37
C PRO A 14 0.60 -12.67 1.95
N LYS A 15 0.62 -13.76 1.19
CA LYS A 15 1.33 -14.99 1.59
C LYS A 15 2.84 -14.87 1.40
N GLY A 16 3.59 -15.53 2.28
CA GLY A 16 5.05 -15.65 2.19
C GLY A 16 5.78 -14.31 2.27
N ASP A 17 6.79 -14.16 1.41
CA ASP A 17 7.70 -12.99 1.36
C ASP A 17 7.27 -11.92 0.35
N LYS A 18 6.01 -11.94 -0.11
CA LYS A 18 5.53 -10.97 -1.11
C LYS A 18 5.51 -9.54 -0.59
N LEU A 19 5.23 -9.34 0.70
CA LEU A 19 5.21 -8.00 1.28
C LEU A 19 6.61 -7.38 1.25
N GLU A 20 7.65 -8.17 1.48
CA GLU A 20 9.05 -7.77 1.35
C GLU A 20 9.38 -7.31 -0.08
N PHE A 21 8.95 -8.08 -1.09
CA PHE A 21 9.12 -7.71 -2.50
C PHE A 21 8.37 -6.41 -2.85
N ILE A 22 7.11 -6.29 -2.41
CA ILE A 22 6.30 -5.08 -2.59
C ILE A 22 7.02 -3.89 -1.94
N THR A 23 7.45 -4.01 -0.69
CA THR A 23 8.15 -2.95 0.04
C THR A 23 9.37 -2.46 -0.69
N GLN A 24 10.21 -3.37 -1.20
CA GLN A 24 11.37 -2.99 -2.00
C GLN A 24 10.95 -2.20 -3.25
N LYS A 25 10.03 -2.75 -4.04
CA LYS A 25 9.69 -2.20 -5.36
C LYS A 25 8.93 -0.89 -5.26
N VAL A 26 7.96 -0.77 -4.35
CA VAL A 26 7.20 0.48 -4.19
C VAL A 26 8.06 1.59 -3.59
N THR A 27 9.08 1.24 -2.78
CA THR A 27 10.07 2.20 -2.32
C THR A 27 10.87 2.78 -3.49
N GLU A 28 11.40 1.91 -4.37
CA GLU A 28 12.12 2.30 -5.59
C GLU A 28 11.25 3.17 -6.51
N LEU A 29 9.94 2.92 -6.54
CA LEU A 29 8.96 3.63 -7.37
C LEU A 29 8.42 4.93 -6.74
N GLY A 30 8.89 5.32 -5.55
CA GLY A 30 8.58 6.63 -4.97
C GLY A 30 7.45 6.66 -3.94
N ALA A 31 6.97 5.52 -3.44
CA ALA A 31 5.94 5.48 -2.39
C ALA A 31 6.38 6.28 -1.16
N SER A 32 5.44 7.00 -0.53
CA SER A 32 5.68 7.71 0.73
C SER A 32 5.39 6.84 1.95
N GLN A 33 4.43 5.92 1.83
CA GLN A 33 4.06 5.01 2.92
C GLN A 33 3.67 3.64 2.37
N ILE A 34 3.89 2.60 3.17
CA ILE A 34 3.57 1.21 2.83
C ILE A 34 2.73 0.64 3.96
N TRP A 35 1.50 0.28 3.64
CA TRP A 35 0.53 -0.22 4.60
C TRP A 35 0.19 -1.68 4.33
N ALA A 36 -0.14 -2.43 5.38
CA ALA A 36 -0.78 -3.72 5.22
C ALA A 36 -1.84 -3.96 6.28
N PHE A 37 -2.90 -4.68 5.92
CA PHE A 37 -4.05 -4.91 6.81
C PHE A 37 -4.57 -6.35 6.66
N PRO A 38 -5.26 -6.90 7.67
CA PRO A 38 -5.90 -8.20 7.56
C PRO A 38 -7.16 -8.08 6.69
N ALA A 39 -7.05 -8.44 5.41
CA ALA A 39 -8.22 -8.52 4.53
C ALA A 39 -9.02 -9.80 4.79
N ASP A 40 -10.31 -9.79 4.44
CA ASP A 40 -11.22 -10.92 4.74
C ASP A 40 -10.76 -12.23 4.09
N TRP A 41 -10.14 -12.13 2.90
CA TRP A 41 -9.60 -13.25 2.13
C TRP A 41 -8.08 -13.41 2.28
N SER A 42 -7.48 -12.77 3.27
CA SER A 42 -6.08 -13.02 3.65
C SER A 42 -5.98 -14.34 4.40
N VAL A 43 -5.19 -15.27 3.86
CA VAL A 43 -4.86 -16.53 4.56
C VAL A 43 -3.89 -16.27 5.71
N ALA A 44 -3.08 -15.22 5.60
CA ALA A 44 -2.15 -14.82 6.64
C ALA A 44 -2.89 -14.11 7.78
N LYS A 45 -2.70 -14.60 9.01
CA LYS A 45 -3.10 -13.92 10.25
C LYS A 45 -1.84 -13.66 11.09
N TRP A 46 -1.59 -12.39 11.37
CA TRP A 46 -0.42 -11.94 12.13
C TRP A 46 -0.89 -11.30 13.44
N ASP A 47 -0.35 -11.78 14.56
CA ASP A 47 -0.54 -11.18 15.88
C ASP A 47 0.39 -9.96 16.06
N GLY A 48 0.12 -9.11 17.05
CA GLY A 48 0.95 -7.92 17.34
C GLY A 48 2.46 -8.20 17.45
N LYS A 49 2.88 -9.35 17.98
CA LYS A 49 4.31 -9.70 18.11
C LYS A 49 4.93 -10.03 16.74
N LYS A 50 4.21 -10.75 15.87
CA LYS A 50 4.62 -11.02 14.49
C LYS A 50 4.62 -9.75 13.65
N LEU A 51 3.63 -8.87 13.84
CA LEU A 51 3.54 -7.59 13.16
C LEU A 51 4.76 -6.72 13.47
N GLY A 52 5.11 -6.54 14.74
CA GLY A 52 6.29 -5.75 15.14
C GLY A 52 7.58 -6.26 14.49
N LYS A 53 7.85 -7.57 14.56
CA LYS A 53 9.02 -8.16 13.89
C LYS A 53 9.01 -7.96 12.37
N LYS A 54 7.83 -7.97 11.76
CA LYS A 54 7.70 -7.79 10.31
C LYS A 54 7.89 -6.33 9.92
N VAL A 55 7.39 -5.37 10.71
CA VAL A 55 7.71 -3.95 10.56
C VAL A 55 9.22 -3.73 10.57
N GLU A 56 9.93 -4.20 11.60
CA GLU A 56 11.39 -4.03 11.71
C GLU A 56 12.15 -4.60 10.49
N LYS A 57 11.71 -5.76 9.98
CA LYS A 57 12.29 -6.37 8.77
C LYS A 57 12.03 -5.52 7.54
N LEU A 58 10.80 -5.05 7.36
CA LEU A 58 10.41 -4.27 6.19
C LEU A 58 11.05 -2.88 6.20
N GLU A 59 11.22 -2.26 7.37
CA GLU A 59 11.92 -0.97 7.50
C GLU A 59 13.37 -1.06 7.01
N LYS A 60 14.06 -2.17 7.32
CA LYS A 60 15.42 -2.42 6.78
C LYS A 60 15.42 -2.57 5.26
N ILE A 61 14.41 -3.24 4.70
CA ILE A 61 14.25 -3.39 3.25
C ILE A 61 13.97 -2.04 2.60
N ALA A 62 13.06 -1.24 3.17
CA ALA A 62 12.75 0.09 2.69
C ALA A 62 13.97 1.02 2.75
N LEU A 63 14.75 0.98 3.83
CA LEU A 63 15.99 1.76 3.95
C LEU A 63 16.98 1.38 2.84
N GLY A 64 17.29 0.08 2.68
CA GLY A 64 18.23 -0.37 1.65
C GLY A 64 17.73 -0.07 0.22
N ALA A 65 16.42 -0.18 -0.02
CA ALA A 65 15.82 0.17 -1.30
C ALA A 65 15.88 1.68 -1.57
N ALA A 66 15.62 2.52 -0.57
CA ALA A 66 15.72 3.98 -0.68
C ALA A 66 17.16 4.42 -0.96
N GLU A 67 18.15 3.83 -0.28
CA GLU A 67 19.58 4.08 -0.53
C GLU A 67 19.98 3.69 -1.96
N GLN A 68 19.61 2.49 -2.42
CA GLN A 68 19.92 2.01 -3.78
C GLN A 68 19.27 2.87 -4.86
N SER A 69 18.04 3.30 -4.64
CA SER A 69 17.29 4.14 -5.59
C SER A 69 17.58 5.64 -5.45
N LYS A 70 18.52 6.03 -4.57
CA LYS A 70 18.92 7.42 -4.30
C LYS A 70 17.74 8.31 -3.93
N ARG A 71 16.81 7.75 -3.15
CA ARG A 71 15.70 8.52 -2.60
C ARG A 71 16.14 9.38 -1.44
N ASN A 72 15.48 10.51 -1.31
CA ASN A 72 15.69 11.45 -0.20
C ASN A 72 14.79 11.12 1.00
N VAL A 73 13.85 10.18 0.83
CA VAL A 73 12.86 9.79 1.83
C VAL A 73 12.78 8.27 1.88
N VAL A 74 12.84 7.72 3.09
CA VAL A 74 12.50 6.32 3.37
C VAL A 74 11.01 6.27 3.67
N PRO A 75 10.21 5.43 2.99
CA PRO A 75 8.78 5.35 3.27
C PRO A 75 8.52 4.78 4.67
N SER A 76 7.50 5.30 5.35
CA SER A 76 7.04 4.71 6.60
C SER A 76 6.30 3.39 6.35
N ILE A 77 6.37 2.48 7.31
CA ILE A 77 5.70 1.18 7.24
C ILE A 77 4.69 1.07 8.36
N HIS A 78 3.46 0.70 8.03
CA HIS A 78 2.40 0.53 9.00
C HIS A 78 1.61 -0.75 8.73
N LEU A 79 1.64 -1.70 9.66
CA LEU A 79 0.87 -2.94 9.56
C LEU A 79 -0.26 -2.90 10.60
N PHE A 80 -1.49 -2.77 10.12
CA PHE A 80 -2.68 -2.72 10.96
C PHE A 80 -2.96 -4.10 11.53
N GLU A 81 -3.21 -4.19 12.84
CA GLU A 81 -3.58 -5.47 13.47
C GLU A 81 -5.02 -5.88 13.14
N ASN A 82 -5.91 -4.91 12.92
CA ASN A 82 -7.30 -5.13 12.57
C ASN A 82 -7.74 -4.25 11.38
N LYS A 83 -8.75 -4.73 10.64
CA LYS A 83 -9.28 -4.04 9.46
C LYS A 83 -9.96 -2.72 9.83
N ALA A 84 -10.55 -2.61 11.02
CA ALA A 84 -11.25 -1.40 11.46
C ALA A 84 -10.29 -0.21 11.58
N ASP A 85 -9.09 -0.41 12.13
CA ASP A 85 -8.06 0.61 12.24
C ASP A 85 -7.59 1.08 10.86
N PHE A 86 -7.44 0.16 9.90
CA PHE A 86 -7.14 0.52 8.51
C PHE A 86 -8.24 1.39 7.90
N LEU A 87 -9.51 1.00 8.06
CA LEU A 87 -10.65 1.74 7.54
C LEU A 87 -10.77 3.15 8.17
N ALA A 88 -10.46 3.27 9.46
CA ALA A 88 -10.46 4.54 10.18
C ALA A 88 -9.40 5.55 9.66
N GLN A 89 -8.41 5.07 8.89
CA GLN A 89 -7.39 5.92 8.30
C GLN A 89 -7.75 6.45 6.90
N LEU A 90 -8.84 5.98 6.28
CA LEU A 90 -9.15 6.28 4.87
C LEU A 90 -9.49 7.77 4.65
N ASP A 91 -10.15 8.42 5.60
CA ASP A 91 -10.61 9.82 5.47
C ASP A 91 -9.47 10.85 5.36
N GLN A 92 -8.22 10.44 5.60
CA GLN A 92 -7.06 11.33 5.49
C GLN A 92 -6.54 11.49 4.05
N PHE A 93 -7.05 10.71 3.09
CA PHE A 93 -6.58 10.70 1.71
C PHE A 93 -7.48 11.53 0.80
N ASP A 94 -6.86 12.29 -0.09
CA ASP A 94 -7.59 13.09 -1.08
C ASP A 94 -8.20 12.21 -2.18
N ARG A 95 -7.54 11.09 -2.50
CA ARG A 95 -8.02 10.08 -3.46
C ARG A 95 -7.67 8.68 -2.98
N ILE A 96 -8.63 7.76 -3.13
CA ILE A 96 -8.46 6.33 -2.85
C ILE A 96 -8.79 5.57 -4.13
N LEU A 97 -7.88 4.70 -4.56
CA LEU A 97 -8.12 3.74 -5.63
C LEU A 97 -8.06 2.33 -5.08
N VAL A 98 -9.07 1.54 -5.41
CA VAL A 98 -9.11 0.11 -5.11
C VAL A 98 -8.80 -0.64 -6.39
N ALA A 99 -7.71 -1.40 -6.38
CA ALA A 99 -7.33 -2.26 -7.51
C ALA A 99 -8.21 -3.52 -7.49
N TYR A 100 -9.43 -3.39 -8.02
CA TYR A 100 -10.43 -4.47 -8.07
C TYR A 100 -10.59 -5.01 -9.48
N GLU A 101 -10.49 -6.33 -9.63
CA GLU A 101 -10.47 -7.00 -10.94
C GLU A 101 -11.81 -6.99 -11.67
N GLU A 102 -12.94 -6.88 -10.97
CA GLU A 102 -14.26 -6.87 -11.61
C GLU A 102 -14.59 -5.53 -12.25
N ALA A 103 -14.07 -4.41 -11.73
CA ALA A 103 -14.25 -3.09 -12.32
C ALA A 103 -13.66 -3.02 -13.75
N ALA A 104 -12.56 -3.74 -14.00
CA ALA A 104 -11.97 -3.84 -15.33
C ALA A 104 -12.85 -4.62 -16.33
N LYS A 105 -13.68 -5.58 -15.84
CA LYS A 105 -14.59 -6.38 -16.68
C LYS A 105 -15.80 -5.56 -17.16
N GLU A 106 -16.13 -4.47 -16.47
CA GLU A 106 -17.21 -3.54 -16.83
C GLU A 106 -16.79 -2.47 -17.86
N GLY A 107 -15.57 -2.55 -18.40
CA GLY A 107 -15.08 -1.66 -19.45
C GLY A 107 -14.38 -0.39 -18.95
N GLU A 108 -14.04 -0.32 -17.67
CA GLU A 108 -13.40 0.84 -17.07
C GLU A 108 -11.90 0.93 -17.42
N ALA A 109 -11.55 1.66 -18.47
CA ALA A 109 -10.17 1.76 -18.97
C ALA A 109 -9.37 2.99 -18.44
N ALA A 110 -10.02 3.93 -17.74
CA ALA A 110 -9.43 5.25 -17.45
C ALA A 110 -9.49 5.70 -15.98
N ALA A 111 -9.96 4.86 -15.05
CA ALA A 111 -10.10 5.22 -13.62
C ALA A 111 -8.78 5.71 -13.02
N LEU A 112 -7.68 5.01 -13.30
CA LEU A 112 -6.35 5.37 -12.84
C LEU A 112 -5.95 6.76 -13.35
N ILE A 113 -6.09 7.00 -14.66
CA ILE A 113 -5.73 8.28 -15.28
C ILE A 113 -6.56 9.41 -14.66
N LYS A 114 -7.88 9.21 -14.54
CA LYS A 114 -8.78 10.21 -13.94
C LYS A 114 -8.41 10.52 -12.49
N ALA A 115 -8.05 9.51 -11.70
CA ALA A 115 -7.73 9.69 -10.30
C ALA A 115 -6.40 10.42 -10.07
N VAL A 116 -5.44 10.27 -10.99
CA VAL A 116 -4.14 10.95 -10.89
C VAL A 116 -4.08 12.31 -11.61
N THR A 117 -5.04 12.59 -12.50
CA THR A 117 -5.09 13.85 -13.25
C THR A 117 -5.59 14.99 -12.37
N GLY A 118 -4.92 16.14 -12.43
CA GLY A 118 -5.35 17.36 -11.74
C GLY A 118 -5.04 17.39 -10.24
N LEU A 119 -4.20 16.48 -9.74
CA LEU A 119 -3.78 16.49 -8.35
C LEU A 119 -2.83 17.65 -8.05
N GLU A 120 -3.07 18.30 -6.92
CA GLU A 120 -2.20 19.34 -6.39
C GLU A 120 -0.93 18.73 -5.77
N LYS A 121 0.14 19.54 -5.74
CA LYS A 121 1.37 19.15 -5.06
C LYS A 121 1.09 18.90 -3.58
N GLY A 122 1.49 17.74 -3.09
CA GLY A 122 1.29 17.30 -1.71
C GLY A 122 0.02 16.48 -1.48
N ALA A 123 -0.85 16.32 -2.49
CA ALA A 123 -2.03 15.48 -2.38
C ALA A 123 -1.69 14.05 -1.96
N LYS A 124 -2.54 13.46 -1.13
CA LYS A 124 -2.42 12.12 -0.57
C LYS A 124 -3.26 11.14 -1.36
N LEU A 125 -2.61 10.15 -1.93
CA LEU A 125 -3.22 9.07 -2.69
C LEU A 125 -3.03 7.76 -1.95
N LEU A 126 -4.10 6.98 -1.84
CA LEU A 126 -4.04 5.60 -1.37
C LEU A 126 -4.39 4.66 -2.51
N PHE A 127 -3.56 3.63 -2.69
CA PHE A 127 -3.88 2.47 -3.51
C PHE A 127 -4.12 1.26 -2.60
N ILE A 128 -5.25 0.58 -2.80
CA ILE A 128 -5.67 -0.59 -2.03
C ILE A 128 -5.62 -1.82 -2.92
N PHE A 129 -4.78 -2.79 -2.53
CA PHE A 129 -4.66 -4.09 -3.17
C PHE A 129 -5.13 -5.20 -2.23
N GLY A 130 -5.94 -6.13 -2.75
CA GLY A 130 -6.31 -7.34 -2.01
C GLY A 130 -5.17 -8.35 -1.88
N PRO A 131 -5.33 -9.36 -1.01
CA PRO A 131 -4.49 -10.56 -0.99
C PRO A 131 -4.72 -11.42 -2.25
N GLU A 132 -4.08 -12.57 -2.36
CA GLU A 132 -4.24 -13.49 -3.51
C GLU A 132 -5.68 -13.97 -3.74
N GLY A 133 -6.52 -13.93 -2.70
CA GLY A 133 -7.94 -14.26 -2.82
C GLY A 133 -8.79 -13.15 -3.44
N GLY A 134 -8.23 -11.96 -3.68
CA GLY A 134 -8.95 -10.76 -4.07
C GLY A 134 -9.48 -9.96 -2.86
N LEU A 135 -10.29 -8.95 -3.15
CA LEU A 135 -11.06 -8.21 -2.13
C LEU A 135 -12.48 -8.77 -2.07
N SER A 136 -13.00 -8.95 -0.86
CA SER A 136 -14.39 -9.34 -0.66
C SER A 136 -15.35 -8.28 -1.22
N PRO A 137 -16.45 -8.69 -1.89
CA PRO A 137 -17.56 -7.81 -2.18
C PRO A 137 -18.11 -7.19 -0.89
N ALA A 138 -18.58 -5.95 -0.99
CA ALA A 138 -19.21 -5.22 0.11
C ALA A 138 -20.57 -5.82 0.51
#